data_AF-X7YTC7-F1
#
_entry.id   AF-X7YTC7-F1
#
_cell.length_a   1.000
_cell.length_b   1.000
_cell.length_c   1.000
_cell.angle_alpha   90.00
_cell.angle_beta   90.00
_cell.angle_gamma   90.00
#
_symmetry.space_group_name_H-M   'P 1'
#
loop_
_entity.id
_entity.type
_entity.pdbx_description
1 polymer ?
#
loop_
_entity_poly.entity_id
_entity_poly.type
_entity_poly.pdbx_seq_one_letter_code
_entity_poly.pdbx_strand_id
1 'polypeptide(L)' 'MANRVLPQGASLMKLNNDAGAATLVMDGVKEHGPFIAGVRVTPRPPGRGVLSFAGELQTIQTPVVPELENT' A
#
# COMPACT_ATOMS: atom_id res chain seq x y z
N MET A 1 5.95 -9.01 16.00
CA MET A 1 5.11 -8.30 15.01
C MET A 1 5.28 -8.99 13.67
N ALA A 2 4.21 -9.51 13.07
CA ALA A 2 4.29 -10.27 11.82
C ALA A 2 4.09 -9.33 10.62
N ASN A 3 5.11 -9.14 9.80
CA ASN A 3 4.96 -8.47 8.51
C ASN A 3 4.28 -9.45 7.55
N ARG A 4 3.02 -9.18 7.18
CA ARG A 4 2.34 -9.96 6.16
C ARG A 4 2.82 -9.52 4.78
N VAL A 5 3.44 -10.44 4.06
CA VAL A 5 3.79 -10.29 2.63
C VAL A 5 2.56 -10.69 1.81
N LEU A 6 2.24 -9.92 0.77
CA LEU A 6 1.15 -10.29 -0.14
C LEU A 6 1.53 -11.61 -0.85
N PRO A 7 0.61 -12.60 -0.94
CA PRO A 7 0.90 -13.86 -1.61
C PRO A 7 1.25 -13.61 -3.09
N GLN A 8 2.10 -14.48 -3.68
CA GLN A 8 2.66 -14.31 -5.04
C GLN A 8 1.60 -14.11 -6.16
N GLY A 9 0.33 -14.43 -5.91
CA GLY A 9 -0.78 -14.19 -6.84
C GLY A 9 -1.53 -12.86 -6.66
N ALA A 10 -1.38 -12.19 -5.52
CA ALA A 10 -2.03 -10.93 -5.16
C ALA A 10 -1.08 -9.76 -5.46
N SER A 11 -1.10 -9.30 -6.72
CA SER A 11 -0.44 -8.05 -7.08
C SER A 11 -1.33 -6.87 -6.69
N LEU A 12 -0.71 -5.76 -6.24
CA LEU A 12 -1.41 -4.49 -6.08
C LEU A 12 -2.16 -4.09 -7.36
N MET A 13 -1.63 -4.44 -8.54
CA MET A 13 -2.29 -4.18 -9.82
C MET A 13 -3.60 -4.97 -9.98
N LYS A 14 -3.66 -6.21 -9.49
CA LYS A 14 -4.88 -7.03 -9.55
C LYS A 14 -5.94 -6.49 -8.59
N LEU A 15 -5.51 -6.10 -7.39
CA LEU A 15 -6.38 -5.47 -6.39
C LEU A 15 -6.95 -4.11 -6.81
N ASN A 16 -6.28 -3.42 -7.75
CA ASN A 16 -6.73 -2.12 -8.27
C ASN A 16 -7.78 -2.24 -9.39
N ASN A 17 -7.93 -3.42 -10.01
CA ASN A 17 -8.81 -3.61 -11.17
C ASN A 17 -10.22 -4.13 -10.83
N ASP A 18 -10.48 -4.47 -9.56
CA ASP A 18 -11.79 -4.95 -9.08
C ASP A 18 -12.68 -3.79 -8.58
N ALA A 19 -14.00 -3.91 -8.76
CA ALA A 19 -14.98 -3.00 -8.14
C ALA A 19 -14.91 -3.14 -6.60
N GLY A 20 -14.39 -2.11 -5.92
CA GLY A 20 -13.93 -2.20 -4.51
C GLY A 20 -12.42 -2.09 -4.35
N ALA A 21 -11.74 -1.55 -5.38
CA ALA A 21 -10.29 -1.43 -5.54
C ALA A 21 -9.53 -1.11 -4.24
N ALA A 22 -8.50 -1.91 -3.96
CA ALA A 22 -7.63 -1.69 -2.81
C ALA A 22 -6.84 -0.39 -2.99
N THR A 23 -6.77 0.40 -1.93
CA THR A 23 -5.98 1.64 -1.90
C THR A 23 -4.75 1.43 -1.03
N LEU A 24 -3.55 1.63 -1.57
CA LEU A 24 -2.31 1.60 -0.80
C LEU A 24 -1.86 3.03 -0.48
N VAL A 25 -1.80 3.37 0.81
CA VAL A 25 -1.35 4.67 1.31
C VAL A 25 0.06 4.53 1.88
N MET A 26 1.07 5.11 1.22
CA MET A 26 2.48 5.03 1.59
C MET A 26 2.94 6.25 2.42
N ASP A 27 4.21 6.65 2.27
CA ASP A 27 4.80 7.83 2.91
C ASP A 27 4.14 9.14 2.45
N GLY A 28 4.15 10.14 3.34
CA GLY A 28 3.68 11.49 3.04
C GLY A 28 3.60 12.38 4.28
N VAL A 29 3.74 13.69 4.07
CA VAL A 29 3.67 14.70 5.14
C VAL A 29 2.28 15.36 5.20
N LYS A 30 1.86 15.64 6.42
CA LYS A 30 0.45 15.79 6.79
C LYS A 30 0.13 17.13 7.41
N GLU A 31 0.76 18.18 6.92
CA GLU A 31 0.43 19.51 7.41
C GLU A 31 -1.06 19.80 7.12
N HIS A 32 -1.58 19.37 5.96
CA HIS A 32 -3.04 19.37 5.64
C HIS A 32 -3.51 18.22 4.71
N GLY A 33 -2.80 17.09 4.68
CA GLY A 33 -3.02 16.03 3.67
C GLY A 33 -4.39 15.31 3.74
N PRO A 34 -4.92 14.81 2.62
CA PRO A 34 -6.23 14.18 2.54
C PRO A 34 -6.32 12.90 3.37
N PHE A 35 -7.48 12.65 3.96
CA PHE A 35 -7.85 11.32 4.46
C PHE A 35 -8.15 10.43 3.26
N ILE A 36 -7.25 9.49 2.95
CA ILE A 36 -7.39 8.60 1.81
C ILE A 36 -7.88 7.25 2.33
N ALA A 37 -9.07 6.83 1.89
CA ALA A 37 -9.66 5.54 2.28
C ALA A 37 -9.67 5.29 3.80
N GLY A 38 -10.00 6.32 4.60
CA GLY A 38 -10.01 6.23 6.06
C GLY A 38 -8.63 6.25 6.73
N VAL A 39 -7.54 6.34 5.96
CA VAL A 39 -6.16 6.37 6.48
C VAL A 39 -5.64 7.80 6.55
N ARG A 40 -5.07 8.12 7.71
CA ARG A 40 -4.32 9.37 7.92
C ARG A 40 -2.90 9.20 7.37
N VAL A 41 -2.54 9.98 6.35
CA VAL A 41 -1.19 9.95 5.73
C VAL A 41 -0.16 10.40 6.76
N THR A 42 0.91 9.66 7.00
CA THR A 42 1.96 10.04 7.96
C THR A 42 3.32 9.62 7.39
N PRO A 43 4.43 10.21 7.89
CA PRO A 43 5.76 9.75 7.50
C PRO A 43 5.94 8.24 7.73
N ARG A 44 6.50 7.52 6.74
CA ARG A 44 6.71 6.06 6.75
C ARG A 44 8.03 5.69 6.04
N PRO A 45 8.74 4.63 6.47
CA PRO A 45 9.91 4.12 5.75
C PRO A 45 9.61 3.70 4.30
N PRO A 46 10.61 3.70 3.40
CA PRO A 46 10.42 3.23 2.02
C PRO A 46 9.79 1.85 1.92
N GLY A 47 8.79 1.71 1.05
CA GLY A 47 8.01 0.49 0.84
C GLY A 47 7.01 0.15 1.95
N ARG A 48 6.90 0.96 3.01
CA ARG A 48 5.90 0.78 4.07
C ARG A 48 4.62 1.53 3.73
N GLY A 49 3.48 0.87 3.84
CA GLY A 49 2.17 1.50 3.60
C GLY A 49 1.01 0.84 4.34
N VAL A 50 -0.16 1.46 4.27
CA VAL A 50 -1.43 0.91 4.74
C VAL A 50 -2.29 0.58 3.54
N LEU A 51 -2.63 -0.69 3.38
CA LEU A 51 -3.56 -1.19 2.39
C LEU A 51 -4.98 -1.10 2.97
N SER A 52 -5.85 -0.34 2.32
CA SER A 52 -7.28 -0.31 2.55
C SER A 52 -7.96 -1.19 1.52
N PHE A 53 -8.59 -2.28 1.94
CA PHE A 53 -9.30 -3.21 1.06
C PHE A 53 -10.51 -3.79 1.78
N ALA A 54 -11.67 -3.84 1.12
CA ALA A 54 -12.91 -4.40 1.67
C ALA A 54 -13.31 -3.84 3.06
N GLY A 55 -12.99 -2.57 3.35
CA GLY A 55 -13.26 -1.92 4.64
C GLY A 55 -12.25 -2.23 5.75
N GLU A 56 -11.24 -3.08 5.48
CA GLU A 56 -10.15 -3.36 6.40
C GLU A 56 -8.91 -2.50 6.09
N LEU A 57 -8.18 -2.15 7.15
CA LEU A 57 -6.89 -1.48 7.07
C LEU A 57 -5.78 -2.41 7.52
N GLN A 58 -4.78 -2.63 6.66
CA GLN A 58 -3.66 -3.51 6.95
C GLN A 58 -2.33 -2.82 6.66
N THR A 59 -1.40 -2.84 7.62
CA THR A 59 -0.06 -2.29 7.38
C THR A 59 0.81 -3.34 6.69
N ILE A 60 1.38 -3.00 5.53
CA ILE A 60 2.16 -3.90 4.68
C ILE A 60 3.56 -3.34 4.39
N GLN A 61 4.46 -4.23 3.98
CA GLN A 61 5.75 -3.89 3.38
C GLN A 61 5.75 -4.39 1.93
N THR A 62 5.92 -3.50 0.96
CA THR A 62 6.08 -3.89 -0.43
C THR A 62 7.45 -4.53 -0.63
N PRO A 63 7.53 -5.65 -1.37
CA PRO A 63 8.83 -6.22 -1.72
C PRO A 63 9.59 -5.25 -2.62
N VAL A 64 10.91 -5.16 -2.43
CA VAL A 64 11.79 -4.56 -3.42
C VAL A 64 11.98 -5.61 -4.52
N VAL A 65 11.66 -5.24 -5.75
CA VAL A 65 11.96 -6.06 -6.94
C VAL A 65 13.20 -5.44 -7.58
N PRO A 66 14.40 -6.05 -7.41
CA PRO A 66 15.53 -5.67 -8.23
C PRO A 66 15.21 -6.05 -9.67
N GLU A 67 15.47 -5.12 -10.61
CA GLU A 67 15.18 -5.17 -12.06
C GLU A 67 13.84 -4.56 -12.50
N LEU A 68 13.87 -3.22 -12.63
CA LEU A 68 13.21 -2.46 -13.71
C LEU A 68 14.19 -1.42 -14.29
N GLU A 69 15.50 -1.67 -14.17
CA GLU A 69 16.56 -0.89 -14.80
C GLU A 69 17.07 -1.67 -16.02
N ASN A 70 16.25 -1.78 -17.09
CA ASN A 70 16.70 -2.16 -18.44
C ASN A 70 15.57 -2.03 -19.50
N THR A 71 14.83 -0.92 -19.48
CA THR A 71 14.05 -0.46 -20.65
C THR A 71 14.11 1.04 -20.74
#